data_AF-A0A9X2ZLB4-F1
#
_entry.id   AF-A0A9X2ZLB4-F1
#
_cell.length_a   1.000
_cell.length_b   1.000
_cell.length_c   1.000
_cell.angle_alpha   90.00
_cell.angle_beta   90.00
_cell.angle_gamma   90.00
#
_symmetry.space_group_name_H-M   'P 1'
#
loop_
_entity.id
_entity.type
_entity.pdbx_description
1 polymer ?
#
loop_
_entity_poly.entity_id
_entity_poly.type
_entity_poly.pdbx_seq_one_letter_code
_entity_poly.pdbx_strand_id
1 'polypeptide(L)'
;MLTDSLNPRDYWYKMKIRVKTEDGFELSTVCRQFKMIAEDGKNRLTDTADTETLLRLIQSIPSPKAEPFKQWLAKVGYERIQELADPAQSLDRARENWQNLGRSEKWIQ
;
A
#
# COMPACT_ATOMS: atom_id res chain seq x y z
N MET A 1 8.81 -0.35 11.24
CA MET A 1 8.94 -1.68 10.60
C MET A 1 7.67 -2.48 10.87
N LEU A 2 7.09 -3.15 9.86
CA LEU A 2 5.77 -3.81 9.99
C LEU A 2 5.83 -5.17 10.69
N THR A 3 6.98 -5.85 10.69
CA THR A 3 7.07 -7.27 11.06
C THR A 3 7.94 -7.54 12.28
N ASP A 4 8.68 -6.53 12.76
CA ASP A 4 9.65 -6.61 13.87
C ASP A 4 10.59 -7.83 13.84
N SER A 5 10.81 -8.43 12.67
CA SER A 5 11.61 -9.64 12.55
C SER A 5 13.07 -9.33 12.93
N LEU A 6 13.63 -10.15 13.82
CA LEU A 6 15.06 -10.13 14.15
C LEU A 6 15.93 -10.43 12.92
N ASN A 7 15.38 -11.13 11.93
CA ASN A 7 16.02 -11.36 10.63
C ASN A 7 15.06 -10.96 9.49
N PRO A 8 15.06 -9.67 9.08
CA PRO A 8 14.16 -9.18 8.04
C PRO A 8 14.36 -9.86 6.68
N ARG A 9 15.59 -10.28 6.36
CA ARG A 9 15.91 -10.93 5.08
C ARG A 9 15.31 -12.34 4.99
N ASP A 10 15.49 -13.14 6.04
CA ASP A 10 14.87 -14.49 6.12
C ASP A 10 13.35 -14.39 6.14
N TYR A 11 12.80 -13.43 6.90
CA TYR A 11 11.36 -13.17 6.90
C TYR A 11 10.85 -12.85 5.51
N TRP A 12 11.50 -11.92 4.79
CA TRP A 12 11.11 -11.53 3.44
C TRP A 12 11.19 -12.71 2.45
N TYR A 13 12.23 -13.54 2.56
CA TYR A 13 12.35 -14.76 1.75
C TYR A 13 11.19 -15.73 2.00
N LYS A 14 10.90 -16.04 3.27
CA LYS A 14 9.78 -16.92 3.66
C LYS A 14 8.43 -16.34 3.26
N MET A 15 8.26 -15.02 3.36
CA MET A 15 7.05 -14.34 2.90
C MET A 15 6.86 -14.51 1.40
N LYS A 16 7.91 -14.32 0.58
CA LYS A 16 7.83 -14.54 -0.87
C LYS A 16 7.43 -15.96 -1.23
N ILE A 17 7.93 -16.96 -0.51
CA ILE A 17 7.50 -18.35 -0.67
C ILE A 17 6.02 -18.50 -0.32
N ARG A 18 5.61 -18.05 0.87
CA ARG A 18 4.25 -18.18 1.37
C ARG A 18 3.23 -17.55 0.41
N VAL A 19 3.48 -16.32 -0.02
CA VAL A 19 2.59 -15.59 -0.94
C VAL A 19 2.49 -16.30 -2.29
N LYS A 20 3.60 -16.86 -2.79
CA LYS A 20 3.57 -17.66 -4.01
C LYS A 20 2.75 -18.95 -3.82
N THR A 21 2.89 -19.64 -2.69
CA THR A 21 2.23 -20.94 -2.45
C THR A 21 0.77 -20.82 -2.08
N GLU A 22 0.39 -19.81 -1.30
CA GLU A 22 -0.98 -19.63 -0.79
C GLU A 22 -1.82 -18.77 -1.74
N ASP A 23 -1.28 -17.65 -2.22
CA ASP A 23 -2.02 -16.68 -3.04
C ASP A 23 -1.78 -16.86 -4.55
N GLY A 24 -0.78 -17.64 -4.95
CA GLY A 24 -0.31 -17.73 -6.34
C GLY A 24 0.42 -16.47 -6.84
N PHE A 25 0.67 -15.49 -5.98
CA PHE A 25 1.25 -14.20 -6.38
C PHE A 25 2.78 -14.22 -6.32
N GLU A 26 3.44 -14.00 -7.46
CA GLU A 26 4.90 -14.16 -7.55
C GLU A 26 5.66 -12.85 -7.32
N LEU A 27 5.91 -12.54 -6.04
CA LEU A 27 6.62 -11.35 -5.60
C LEU A 27 8.03 -11.20 -6.19
N SER A 28 8.74 -12.29 -6.44
CA SER A 28 10.08 -12.26 -7.04
C SER A 28 10.07 -11.75 -8.49
N THR A 29 8.93 -11.81 -9.18
CA THR A 29 8.79 -11.37 -10.57
C THR A 29 8.42 -9.88 -10.64
N VAL A 30 7.54 -9.43 -9.74
CA VAL A 30 7.03 -8.05 -9.70
C VAL A 30 7.95 -7.11 -8.93
N CYS A 31 8.61 -7.58 -7.86
CA CYS A 31 9.55 -6.75 -7.12
C CYS A 31 10.90 -6.72 -7.84
N ARG A 32 11.40 -5.51 -8.12
CA ARG A 32 12.71 -5.29 -8.78
C ARG A 32 13.67 -4.61 -7.84
N GLN A 33 14.95 -4.91 -7.98
CA GLN A 33 16.00 -4.33 -7.16
C GLN A 33 16.55 -3.05 -7.77
N PHE A 34 16.46 -1.95 -7.02
CA PHE A 34 17.16 -0.72 -7.35
C PHE A 34 18.15 -0.35 -6.25
N LYS A 35 19.14 0.47 -6.63
CA LYS A 35 20.06 1.06 -5.66
C LYS A 35 19.34 2.18 -4.90
N MET A 36 19.17 1.98 -3.61
CA MET A 36 18.57 2.95 -2.68
C MET A 36 19.58 3.33 -1.61
N ILE A 37 19.52 4.58 -1.14
CA ILE A 37 20.34 5.06 -0.03
C ILE A 37 19.80 4.44 1.26
N ALA A 38 20.65 3.70 1.97
CA ALA A 38 20.35 3.14 3.29
C ALA A 38 20.64 4.17 4.41
N GLU A 39 20.26 3.85 5.65
CA GLU A 39 20.45 4.72 6.83
C GLU A 39 21.92 5.09 7.08
N ASP A 40 22.87 4.26 6.66
CA ASP A 40 24.31 4.53 6.75
C ASP A 40 24.87 5.35 5.56
N GLY A 41 24.00 5.89 4.70
CA GLY A 41 24.36 6.70 3.54
C GLY A 41 24.87 5.90 2.34
N LYS A 42 24.97 4.56 2.43
CA LYS A 42 25.47 3.71 1.33
C LYS A 42 24.33 3.27 0.41
N ASN A 43 24.61 3.22 -0.89
CA ASN A 43 23.70 2.64 -1.88
C ASN A 43 23.66 1.12 -1.74
N ARG A 44 22.47 0.55 -1.52
CA ARG A 44 22.23 -0.90 -1.48
C ARG A 44 21.11 -1.31 -2.43
N LEU A 45 21.19 -2.54 -2.93
CA LEU A 45 20.10 -3.14 -3.67
C LEU A 45 18.95 -3.44 -2.71
N THR A 46 17.81 -2.81 -2.97
CA THR A 46 16.58 -2.95 -2.19
C THR A 46 15.48 -3.41 -3.12
N ASP A 47 14.72 -4.42 -2.70
CA ASP A 47 13.51 -4.84 -3.42
C ASP A 47 12.50 -3.70 -3.38
N THR A 48 12.05 -3.27 -4.56
CA THR A 48 11.08 -2.20 -4.76
C THR A 48 9.90 -2.72 -5.58
N ALA A 49 8.77 -2.05 -5.48
CA ALA A 49 7.61 -2.32 -6.28
C ALA A 49 6.80 -1.03 -6.49
N ASP A 50 5.91 -1.05 -7.48
CA ASP A 50 4.94 0.03 -7.66
C ASP A 50 3.88 0.05 -6.55
N THR A 51 3.10 1.13 -6.52
CA THR A 51 2.07 1.35 -5.50
C THR A 51 1.04 0.22 -5.46
N GLU A 52 0.57 -0.24 -6.63
CA GLU A 52 -0.41 -1.33 -6.72
C GLU A 52 0.11 -2.61 -6.10
N THR A 53 1.34 -3.00 -6.43
CA THR A 53 2.00 -4.19 -5.87
C THR A 53 2.19 -4.05 -4.36
N LEU A 54 2.55 -2.86 -3.86
CA LEU A 54 2.69 -2.61 -2.42
C LEU A 54 1.34 -2.71 -1.69
N LEU A 55 0.26 -2.18 -2.27
CA LEU A 55 -1.10 -2.28 -1.74
C LEU A 55 -1.63 -3.72 -1.80
N ARG A 56 -1.19 -4.54 -2.76
CA ARG A 56 -1.48 -5.97 -2.75
C ARG A 56 -0.66 -6.72 -1.70
N LEU A 57 0.62 -6.37 -1.56
CA LEU A 57 1.56 -7.02 -0.66
C LEU A 57 1.16 -6.90 0.82
N ILE A 58 0.69 -5.70 1.23
CA ILE A 58 0.29 -5.44 2.62
C ILE A 58 -0.78 -6.42 3.12
N GLN A 59 -1.65 -6.91 2.22
CA GLN A 59 -2.71 -7.87 2.56
C GLN A 59 -2.14 -9.20 3.05
N SER A 60 -1.02 -9.64 2.47
CA SER A 60 -0.38 -10.91 2.80
C SER A 60 0.59 -10.81 4.00
N ILE A 61 0.72 -9.63 4.64
CA ILE A 61 1.54 -9.48 5.85
C ILE A 61 0.74 -9.95 7.08
N PRO A 62 1.20 -10.99 7.82
CA PRO A 62 0.50 -11.57 8.97
C PRO A 62 0.72 -10.79 10.28
N SER A 63 1.10 -9.51 10.22
CA SER A 63 1.40 -8.70 11.41
C SER A 63 0.20 -7.84 11.80
N PRO A 64 -0.15 -7.72 13.11
CA PRO A 64 -1.15 -6.77 13.58
C PRO A 64 -0.82 -5.32 13.19
N LYS A 65 0.46 -4.98 12.97
CA LYS A 65 0.85 -3.63 12.51
C LYS A 65 0.42 -3.33 11.07
N ALA A 66 0.09 -4.35 10.28
CA ALA A 66 -0.48 -4.17 8.95
C ALA A 66 -1.99 -3.88 9.01
N GLU A 67 -2.66 -4.17 10.12
CA GLU A 67 -4.13 -4.04 10.25
C GLU A 67 -4.66 -2.63 9.94
N PRO A 68 -4.04 -1.53 10.41
CA PRO A 68 -4.51 -0.20 10.05
C PRO A 68 -4.53 0.06 8.53
N PHE A 69 -3.58 -0.50 7.79
CA PHE A 69 -3.54 -0.39 6.33
C PHE A 69 -4.62 -1.24 5.66
N LYS A 70 -4.90 -2.44 6.20
CA LYS A 70 -5.96 -3.32 5.70
C LYS A 70 -7.35 -2.70 5.92
N GLN A 71 -7.58 -2.11 7.10
CA GLN A 71 -8.81 -1.37 7.40
C GLN A 71 -8.98 -0.16 6.50
N TRP A 72 -7.91 0.60 6.28
CA TRP A 72 -7.93 1.73 5.34
C TRP A 72 -8.28 1.27 3.92
N LEU A 73 -7.65 0.20 3.42
CA LEU A 73 -7.98 -0.38 2.11
C LEU A 73 -9.43 -0.87 2.02
N ALA A 74 -9.95 -1.51 3.08
CA ALA A 74 -11.34 -1.93 3.15
C ALA A 74 -12.31 -0.74 3.12
N LYS A 75 -12.00 0.34 3.86
CA LYS A 75 -12.78 1.57 3.86
C LYS A 75 -12.82 2.20 2.46
N VAL A 76 -11.65 2.38 1.83
CA VAL A 76 -11.56 2.96 0.48
C VAL A 76 -12.29 2.09 -0.55
N GLY A 77 -12.17 0.76 -0.45
CA GLY A 77 -12.90 -0.16 -1.32
C GLY A 77 -14.42 -0.06 -1.16
N TYR A 78 -14.89 0.04 0.09
CA TYR A 78 -16.31 0.23 0.39
C TYR A 78 -16.84 1.56 -0.15
N GLU A 79 -16.15 2.67 0.12
CA GLU A 79 -16.49 3.99 -0.44
C GLU A 79 -16.59 3.95 -1.95
N ARG A 80 -15.63 3.27 -2.61
CA ARG A 80 -15.65 3.14 -4.08
C ARG A 80 -16.88 2.40 -4.58
N ILE A 81 -17.34 1.36 -3.87
CA ILE A 81 -18.57 0.64 -4.20
C ILE A 81 -19.79 1.55 -4.03
N GLN A 82 -19.84 2.36 -2.96
CA GLN A 82 -20.92 3.31 -2.75
C GLN A 82 -20.99 4.37 -3.86
N GLU A 83 -19.84 4.90 -4.29
CA GLU A 83 -19.76 5.86 -5.40
C GLU A 83 -20.22 5.28 -6.75
N LEU A 84 -20.09 3.96 -6.95
CA LEU A 84 -20.61 3.32 -8.16
C LEU A 84 -22.15 3.26 -8.15
N ALA A 85 -22.76 3.17 -6.96
CA ALA A 85 -24.21 3.21 -6.80
C ALA A 85 -24.73 4.67 -6.84
N ASP A 86 -23.97 5.61 -6.30
CA ASP A 86 -24.31 7.03 -6.24
C ASP A 86 -23.07 7.90 -6.58
N PRO A 87 -22.91 8.25 -7.87
CA PRO A 87 -21.76 9.05 -8.31
C PRO A 87 -21.65 10.44 -7.67
N ALA A 88 -22.73 11.00 -7.10
CA ALA A 88 -22.69 12.31 -6.47
C ALA A 88 -21.76 12.34 -5.24
N GLN A 89 -21.64 11.23 -4.51
CA GLN A 89 -20.72 11.11 -3.37
C GLN A 89 -19.25 11.35 -3.77
N SER A 90 -18.89 11.01 -5.01
CA SER A 90 -17.53 11.25 -5.51
C SER A 90 -17.21 12.74 -5.68
N LEU A 91 -18.21 13.55 -6.03
CA LEU A 91 -18.07 15.00 -6.16
C LEU A 91 -17.89 15.64 -4.79
N ASP A 92 -18.71 15.26 -3.80
CA ASP A 92 -18.61 15.81 -2.45
C ASP A 92 -17.29 15.44 -1.78
N ARG A 93 -16.82 14.20 -1.96
CA ARG A 93 -15.49 13.78 -1.51
C ARG A 93 -14.37 14.56 -2.19
N ALA A 94 -14.48 14.81 -3.50
CA ALA A 94 -13.50 15.64 -4.20
C ALA A 94 -13.45 17.04 -3.57
N ARG A 95 -14.61 17.66 -3.33
CA ARG A 95 -14.69 18.98 -2.70
C ARG A 95 -14.03 19.01 -1.32
N GLU A 96 -14.32 18.03 -0.47
CA GLU A 96 -13.71 17.90 0.86
C GLU A 96 -12.18 17.75 0.77
N ASN A 97 -11.69 16.91 -0.13
CA ASN A 97 -10.24 16.73 -0.34
C ASN A 97 -9.56 18.05 -0.73
N TRP A 98 -10.17 18.83 -1.61
CA TRP A 98 -9.62 20.12 -2.03
C TRP A 98 -9.67 21.17 -0.92
N GLN A 99 -10.72 21.16 -0.09
CA GLN A 99 -10.77 21.99 1.13
C GLN A 99 -9.64 21.63 2.10
N ASN A 100 -9.42 20.33 2.34
CA ASN A 100 -8.34 19.84 3.20
C ASN A 100 -6.94 20.21 2.66
N LEU A 101 -6.79 20.34 1.35
CA LEU A 101 -5.57 20.84 0.69
C LEU A 101 -5.48 22.38 0.66
N GLY A 102 -6.41 23.10 1.29
CA GLY A 102 -6.41 24.56 1.41
C GLY A 102 -6.84 25.30 0.14
N ARG A 103 -7.60 24.67 -0.76
CA ARG A 103 -8.15 25.35 -1.94
C ARG A 103 -9.36 26.22 -1.58
N SER A 104 -9.56 27.30 -2.32
CA SER A 104 -10.65 28.25 -2.09
C SER A 104 -11.99 27.72 -2.60
N GLU A 105 -13.10 28.13 -1.98
CA GLU A 105 -14.45 27.68 -2.34
C GLU A 105 -14.80 27.94 -3.82
N LYS A 106 -14.29 29.03 -4.40
CA LYS A 106 -14.46 29.36 -5.82
C LYS A 106 -13.88 28.31 -6.77
N TRP A 107 -12.88 27.55 -6.33
CA TRP A 107 -12.27 26.46 -7.09
C TRP A 107 -13.00 25.13 -6.86
N ILE A 108 -13.76 25.01 -5.78
CA ILE A 108 -14.43 23.79 -5.30
C ILE A 108 -15.90 23.72 -5.77
N GLN A 109 -16.53 24.86 -6.07
CA GLN A 109 -17.87 24.96 -6.69
C GLN A 109 -17.87 24.45 -8.13
#